data_AF-A0AAD4SXC7-F1
#
_entry.id   AF-A0AAD4SXC7-F1
#
_cell.length_a   1.000
_cell.length_b   1.000
_cell.length_c   1.000
_cell.angle_alpha   90.00
_cell.angle_beta   90.00
_cell.angle_gamma   90.00
#
_symmetry.space_group_name_H-M   'P 1'
#
loop_
_entity.id
_entity.type
_entity.pdbx_description
1 polymer ?
#
loop_
_entity_poly.entity_id
_entity_poly.type
_entity_poly.pdbx_seq_one_letter_code
_entity_poly.pdbx_strand_id
1 'polypeptide(L)' 'MGSSVFSSCVMIMLCFFICFSLCDATYHKKRVASHNYRDALTKSILFFEGQRSGKLPANHRVSWRKDSGLSDGSALN' A
#
# COMPACT_ATOMS: atom_id res chain seq x y z
N MET A 1 -8.06 16.66 55.05
CA MET A 1 -8.21 15.56 54.06
C MET A 1 -9.03 15.92 52.82
N GLY A 2 -10.06 16.78 52.87
CA GLY A 2 -10.95 17.00 51.71
C GLY A 2 -10.39 17.85 50.56
N SER A 3 -9.58 18.87 50.85
CA SER A 3 -9.04 19.80 49.83
C SER A 3 -7.92 19.20 48.98
N SER A 4 -7.10 18.31 49.55
CA SER A 4 -6.02 17.61 48.84
C SER A 4 -6.55 16.59 47.82
N VAL A 5 -7.65 15.90 48.15
CA VAL A 5 -8.31 14.96 47.24
C VAL A 5 -8.95 15.70 46.05
N PHE A 6 -9.58 16.84 46.30
CA PHE A 6 -10.16 17.68 45.24
C PHE A 6 -9.10 18.19 44.24
N SER A 7 -7.96 18.66 44.75
CA SER A 7 -6.83 19.11 43.91
C SER A 7 -6.25 17.99 43.05
N SER A 8 -6.09 16.79 43.63
CA SER A 8 -5.61 15.61 42.90
C SER A 8 -6.58 15.17 41.79
N CYS A 9 -7.89 15.22 42.04
CA CYS A 9 -8.90 14.91 41.00
C CYS A 9 -8.85 15.90 39.83
N VAL A 10 -8.66 17.19 40.09
CA VAL A 10 -8.54 18.22 39.04
C VAL A 10 -7.27 18.01 38.20
N MET A 11 -6.14 17.69 38.82
CA MET A 11 -4.90 17.36 38.11
C MET A 11 -5.05 16.14 37.21
N ILE A 12 -5.71 15.08 37.70
CA ILE A 12 -5.96 13.86 36.92
C ILE A 12 -6.83 14.18 35.69
N MET A 13 -7.89 14.99 35.85
CA MET A 13 -8.75 15.39 34.73
C MET A 13 -8.01 16.25 33.70
N LEU A 14 -7.14 17.18 34.14
CA LEU A 14 -6.29 17.96 33.25
C LEU A 14 -5.28 17.10 32.48
N CYS A 15 -4.66 16.12 33.15
CA CYS A 15 -3.75 15.17 32.50
C CYS A 15 -4.46 14.35 31.42
N PHE A 16 -5.69 13.90 31.66
CA PHE A 16 -6.48 13.20 30.64
C PHE A 16 -6.85 14.10 29.45
N PHE A 17 -7.25 15.36 29.69
CA PHE A 17 -7.55 16.32 28.63
C PHE A 17 -6.32 16.68 27.78
N ILE A 18 -5.16 16.86 28.42
CA ILE A 18 -3.88 17.14 27.75
C ILE A 18 -3.43 15.93 26.93
N CYS A 19 -3.50 14.72 27.48
CA CYS A 19 -3.17 13.49 26.76
C CYS A 19 -4.10 13.26 25.55
N PHE A 20 -5.40 13.53 25.69
CA PHE A 20 -6.36 13.42 24.59
C PHE A 20 -6.07 14.44 23.47
N SER A 21 -5.77 15.69 23.84
CA SER A 21 -5.48 16.76 22.87
C SER A 21 -4.13 16.59 22.16
N LEU A 22 -3.11 16.07 22.85
CA LEU A 22 -1.81 15.74 22.26
C LEU A 22 -1.89 14.54 21.30
N CYS A 23 -2.78 13.57 21.59
CA CYS A 23 -3.04 12.44 20.70
C CYS A 23 -3.67 12.90 19.38
N ASP A 24 -4.62 13.82 19.40
CA ASP A 24 -5.29 14.35 18.20
C ASP A 24 -4.32 15.17 17.31
N ALA A 25 -3.43 15.95 17.92
CA ALA A 25 -2.42 16.74 17.20
C ALA A 25 -1.40 15.88 16.41
N THR A 26 -1.23 14.61 16.78
CA THR A 26 -0.35 13.65 16.07
C THR A 26 -1.12 12.72 15.13
N TYR A 27 -2.45 12.80 15.10
CA TYR A 27 -3.28 12.10 14.13
C TYR A 27 -3.11 12.77 12.76
N HIS A 28 -2.04 12.42 12.07
CA HIS A 28 -1.86 12.73 10.66
C HIS A 28 -3.02 12.08 9.89
N LYS A 29 -4.05 12.88 9.63
CA LYS A 29 -5.12 12.55 8.70
C LYS A 29 -4.49 12.41 7.32
N LYS A 30 -3.98 11.21 7.01
CA LYS A 30 -3.53 10.86 5.66
C LYS A 30 -4.72 11.10 4.76
N ARG A 31 -4.66 12.18 3.98
CA ARG A 31 -5.63 12.39 2.91
C ARG A 31 -5.47 11.19 1.98
N VAL A 32 -6.55 10.43 1.78
CA VAL A 32 -6.60 9.42 0.75
C VAL A 32 -6.47 10.17 -0.57
N ALA A 33 -5.26 10.23 -1.12
CA ALA A 33 -5.07 10.67 -2.49
C ALA A 33 -5.92 9.75 -3.36
N SER A 34 -6.71 10.31 -4.28
CA SER A 34 -7.45 9.50 -5.25
C SER A 34 -6.46 8.59 -5.97
N HIS A 35 -6.65 7.27 -5.85
CA HIS A 35 -5.77 6.32 -6.52
C HIS A 35 -5.90 6.48 -8.04
N ASN A 36 -4.79 6.53 -8.75
CA ASN A 36 -4.80 6.54 -10.20
C ASN A 36 -5.04 5.11 -10.72
N TYR A 37 -6.30 4.70 -10.75
CA TYR A 37 -6.69 3.36 -11.21
C TYR A 37 -6.32 3.08 -12.67
N ARG A 38 -6.21 4.13 -13.50
CA ARG A 38 -5.74 4.00 -14.88
C ARG A 38 -4.29 3.50 -14.92
N ASP A 39 -3.41 4.10 -14.12
CA ASP A 39 -2.02 3.67 -14.01
C ASP A 39 -1.92 2.27 -13.37
N ALA A 40 -2.68 2.03 -12.30
CA ALA A 40 -2.73 0.73 -11.64
C ALA A 40 -3.13 -0.39 -12.62
N LEU A 41 -4.23 -0.21 -13.36
CA LEU A 41 -4.70 -1.18 -14.35
C LEU A 41 -3.69 -1.39 -15.48
N THR A 42 -3.08 -0.32 -15.98
CA THR A 42 -2.05 -0.39 -17.03
C THR A 42 -0.87 -1.26 -16.58
N LYS A 43 -0.41 -1.07 -15.34
CA LYS A 43 0.67 -1.87 -14.74
C LYS A 43 0.25 -3.33 -14.48
N SER A 44 -0.98 -3.55 -14.04
CA SER A 44 -1.52 -4.90 -13.86
C SER A 44 -1.51 -5.69 -15.17
N ILE A 45 -1.90 -5.06 -16.28
CA ILE A 45 -1.84 -5.70 -17.61
C ILE A 45 -0.39 -5.94 -18.01
N LEU A 46 0.50 -4.95 -17.85
CA LEU A 46 1.92 -5.07 -18.19
C LEU A 46 2.61 -6.21 -17.43
N PHE A 47 2.23 -6.46 -16.17
CA PHE A 47 2.71 -7.59 -15.39
C PHE A 47 2.45 -8.92 -16.09
N PHE A 48 1.21 -9.17 -16.54
CA PHE A 48 0.87 -10.41 -17.25
C PHE A 48 1.53 -10.49 -18.63
N GLU A 49 1.73 -9.35 -19.33
CA GLU A 49 2.52 -9.33 -20.56
C GLU A 49 3.97 -9.79 -20.33
N GLY A 50 4.55 -9.43 -19.20
CA GLY A 50 5.89 -9.87 -18.79
C GLY A 50 5.98 -11.36 -18.47
N GLN A 51 4.88 -12.03 -18.13
CA GLN A 51 4.85 -13.46 -17.79
C GLN A 51 4.64 -14.39 -19.00
N ARG A 52 4.47 -13.86 -20.23
CA ARG A 52 4.28 -14.70 -21.42
C ARG A 52 5.51 -15.61 -21.64
N SER A 53 5.24 -16.89 -21.93
CA SER A 53 6.19 -17.86 -22.49
C SER A 53 5.92 -18.05 -23.99
N GLY A 54 6.79 -18.77 -24.68
CA GLY A 54 6.73 -19.00 -26.12
C GLY A 54 7.38 -17.87 -26.91
N LYS A 55 7.05 -17.84 -28.20
CA LYS A 55 7.47 -16.78 -29.12
C LYS A 55 6.71 -15.49 -28.81
N LEU A 56 7.44 -14.41 -28.55
CA LEU A 56 6.84 -13.13 -28.22
C LEU A 56 6.37 -12.41 -29.49
N PRO A 57 5.26 -11.63 -29.42
CA PRO A 57 4.84 -10.78 -30.52
C PRO A 57 5.89 -9.72 -30.84
N ALA A 58 6.08 -9.39 -32.12
CA ALA A 58 7.06 -8.39 -32.57
C ALA A 58 6.80 -6.98 -32.00
N ASN A 59 5.56 -6.67 -31.62
CA ASN A 59 5.14 -5.39 -31.06
C ASN A 59 4.96 -5.43 -29.53
N HIS A 60 5.61 -6.34 -28.81
CA HIS A 60 5.50 -6.38 -27.36
C HIS A 60 6.07 -5.09 -26.72
N ARG A 61 5.58 -4.72 -25.54
CA ARG A 61 6.04 -3.50 -24.84
C ARG A 61 7.15 -3.76 -23.82
N VAL A 62 7.43 -5.03 -23.53
CA VAL A 62 8.32 -5.46 -22.44
C VAL A 62 9.72 -5.77 -23.01
N SER A 63 10.55 -4.73 -23.15
CA SER A 63 11.85 -4.79 -23.86
C SER A 63 12.89 -5.73 -23.23
N TRP A 64 12.74 -6.08 -21.96
CA TRP A 64 13.66 -6.98 -21.25
C TRP A 64 13.29 -8.46 -21.39
N ARG A 65 12.14 -8.81 -21.99
CA ARG A 65 11.73 -10.19 -22.29
C ARG A 65 12.17 -10.60 -23.70
N LYS A 66 12.39 -11.90 -23.91
CA LYS A 66 12.66 -12.52 -25.22
C LYS A 66 11.93 -13.86 -25.31
N ASP A 67 11.93 -14.45 -26.51
CA ASP A 67 11.37 -15.78 -26.77
C ASP A 67 11.92 -16.82 -25.78
N SER A 68 11.02 -17.62 -25.21
CA SER A 68 11.35 -18.66 -24.22
C SER A 68 10.46 -19.89 -24.41
N GLY A 69 10.86 -21.07 -23.91
CA GLY A 69 9.99 -22.26 -23.90
C GLY A 69 9.53 -22.74 -25.29
N LEU A 70 10.33 -22.51 -26.35
CA LEU A 70 9.94 -22.85 -27.72
C LEU A 70 9.87 -24.36 -27.98
N SER A 71 10.57 -25.15 -27.19
CA SER A 71 10.57 -26.62 -27.25
C SER A 71 9.72 -27.26 -26.15
N ASP A 72 8.96 -26.48 -25.39
CA ASP A 72 8.14 -27.02 -24.31
C ASP A 72 7.11 -28.02 -24.89
N GLY A 73 7.11 -29.25 -24.38
CA GLY A 73 6.25 -30.34 -24.86
C GLY A 73 6.80 -31.19 -26.02
N SER A 74 8.00 -30.89 -26.54
CA SER A 74 8.55 -31.61 -27.72
C SER A 74 8.91 -33.08 -27.46
N ALA A 75 9.09 -33.49 -26.21
CA ALA A 75 9.46 -34.86 -25.83
C ALA A 75 8.25 -35.79 -25.56
N LEU A 76 7.02 -35.26 -25.66
CA LEU A 76 5.77 -36.00 -25.44
C LEU A 76 5.09 -36.48 -26.74
N ASN A 77 5.77 -36.30 -27.88
CA ASN A 77 5.30 -36.67 -29.22
C ASN A 77 6.37 -37.55 -29.89
#